data_AF-A0A8I1LTQ8-F1
#
_entry.id   AF-A0A8I1LTQ8-F1
#
_cell.length_a   1.000
_cell.length_b   1.000
_cell.length_c   1.000
_cell.angle_alpha   90.00
_cell.angle_beta   90.00
_cell.angle_gamma   90.00
#
_symmetry.space_group_name_H-M   'P 1'
#
loop_
_entity.id
_entity.type
_entity.pdbx_description
1 polymer ?
#
loop_
_entity_poly.entity_id
_entity_poly.type
_entity_poly.pdbx_seq_one_letter_code
_entity_poly.pdbx_strand_id
1 'polypeptide(L)'
;MVKKAVLFVIIIVIAYIVVSITTGSPIERVKFRSNVTDYLHKTYTMNWKIDSVDYDLKNDKFIANVISGLGISFLVEEDYYGQMMDDYASSVWRDELKEAVTQKTKQVTGSDAEVIVNVSSMGQDALTYHDEVPSYSMVSQKLSSEASICIKGNFSATHYLQEMLEIKQWIVEKKYDASLTFKSEKEKIYFAIPTEDLKKIKSVEDLNPYRLQID
;
A
#
# COMPACT_ATOMS: atom_id res chain seq x y z
N MET A 1 24.98 -39.17 31.95
CA MET A 1 24.09 -38.95 30.78
C MET A 1 22.89 -38.06 31.09
N VAL A 2 22.14 -38.31 32.18
CA VAL A 2 20.93 -37.56 32.56
C VAL A 2 21.12 -36.04 32.60
N LYS A 3 22.19 -35.53 33.21
CA LYS A 3 22.47 -34.07 33.28
C LYS A 3 22.64 -33.40 31.90
N LYS A 4 23.20 -34.11 30.92
CA LYS A 4 23.38 -33.58 29.55
C LYS A 4 22.06 -33.57 28.77
N ALA A 5 21.22 -34.59 28.98
CA ALA A 5 19.88 -34.65 28.38
C ALA A 5 18.97 -33.53 28.93
N VAL A 6 19.00 -33.28 30.25
CA VAL A 6 18.23 -32.19 30.87
C VAL A 6 18.69 -30.82 30.34
N LEU A 7 20.00 -30.59 30.21
CA LEU A 7 20.52 -29.35 29.65
C LEU A 7 20.08 -29.16 28.19
N PHE A 8 20.09 -30.22 27.39
CA PHE A 8 19.63 -30.18 25.99
C PHE A 8 18.13 -29.83 25.88
N VAL A 9 17.29 -30.42 26.75
CA VAL A 9 15.87 -30.08 26.83
C VAL A 9 15.66 -28.61 27.19
N ILE A 10 16.42 -28.09 28.17
CA ILE A 10 16.34 -26.67 28.55
C ILE A 10 16.72 -25.75 27.38
N ILE A 11 17.77 -26.09 26.63
CA ILE A 11 18.18 -25.32 25.45
C ILE A 11 17.07 -25.31 24.39
N ILE A 12 16.42 -26.46 24.14
CA ILE A 12 15.27 -26.53 23.20
C ILE A 12 14.12 -25.66 23.68
N VAL A 13 13.78 -25.70 24.97
CA VAL A 13 12.70 -24.89 25.55
C VAL A 13 13.01 -23.40 25.44
N ILE A 14 14.24 -22.98 25.77
CA ILE A 14 14.65 -21.58 25.63
C ILE A 14 14.63 -21.15 24.16
N ALA A 15 15.15 -21.98 23.25
CA ALA A 15 15.11 -21.70 21.82
C ALA A 15 13.67 -21.55 21.31
N TYR A 16 12.77 -22.43 21.76
CA TYR A 16 11.34 -22.34 21.43
C TYR A 16 10.71 -21.06 21.95
N ILE A 17 10.98 -20.67 23.21
CA ILE A 17 10.48 -19.44 23.80
C ILE A 17 11.01 -18.22 23.03
N VAL A 18 12.31 -18.17 22.75
CA VAL A 18 12.93 -17.06 22.00
C VAL A 18 12.34 -16.96 20.59
N VAL A 19 12.18 -18.08 19.88
CA VAL A 19 11.56 -18.09 18.55
C VAL A 19 10.09 -17.68 18.61
N SER A 20 9.35 -18.12 19.62
CA SER A 20 7.94 -17.76 19.78
C SER A 20 7.75 -16.28 20.10
N ILE A 21 8.64 -15.69 20.90
CA ILE A 21 8.61 -14.25 21.19
C ILE A 21 9.00 -13.44 19.95
N THR A 22 9.98 -13.90 19.17
CA THR A 22 10.51 -13.11 18.03
C THR A 22 9.75 -13.31 16.72
N THR A 23 9.06 -14.44 16.56
CA THR A 23 8.39 -14.82 15.29
C THR A 23 6.95 -15.30 15.47
N GLY A 24 6.40 -15.15 16.67
CA GLY A 24 5.08 -15.67 17.04
C GLY A 24 5.10 -17.18 17.24
N SER A 25 4.08 -17.70 17.92
CA SER A 25 3.93 -19.15 18.16
C SER A 25 3.74 -19.91 16.84
N PRO A 26 4.53 -20.96 16.56
CA PRO A 26 4.33 -21.78 15.35
C PRO A 26 2.93 -22.40 15.28
N ILE A 27 2.33 -22.73 16.43
CA ILE A 27 0.98 -23.29 16.50
C ILE A 27 -0.06 -22.23 16.12
N GLU A 28 0.09 -21.00 16.61
CA GLU A 28 -0.82 -19.90 16.28
C GLU A 28 -0.70 -19.52 14.82
N ARG A 29 0.51 -19.53 14.25
CA ARG A 29 0.72 -19.31 12.82
C ARG A 29 -0.06 -20.29 11.95
N VAL A 30 -0.05 -21.58 12.31
CA VAL A 30 -0.80 -22.62 11.59
C VAL A 30 -2.31 -22.40 11.73
N LYS A 31 -2.79 -22.07 12.94
CA LYS A 31 -4.21 -21.74 13.16
C LYS A 31 -4.64 -20.52 12.35
N PHE A 32 -3.86 -19.44 12.39
CA PHE A 32 -4.12 -18.22 11.63
C PHE A 32 -4.17 -18.51 10.12
N ARG A 33 -3.24 -19.29 9.59
CA ARG A 33 -3.27 -19.71 8.18
C ARG A 33 -4.56 -20.46 7.82
N SER A 34 -5.05 -21.32 8.72
CA SER A 34 -6.35 -22.00 8.54
C SER A 34 -7.51 -21.00 8.53
N ASN A 35 -7.53 -20.07 9.49
CA ASN A 35 -8.58 -19.06 9.57
C ASN A 35 -8.60 -18.16 8.32
N VAL A 36 -7.43 -17.75 7.80
CA VAL A 36 -7.30 -17.00 6.53
C VAL A 36 -7.82 -17.84 5.36
N THR A 37 -7.49 -19.13 5.32
CA THR A 37 -7.98 -20.05 4.27
C THR A 37 -9.51 -20.10 4.29
N ASP A 38 -10.13 -20.27 5.45
CA ASP A 38 -11.60 -20.33 5.60
C ASP A 38 -12.26 -18.99 5.24
N TYR A 39 -11.66 -17.87 5.67
CA TYR A 39 -12.10 -16.54 5.32
C TYR A 39 -12.11 -16.32 3.79
N LEU A 40 -11.00 -16.62 3.12
CA LEU A 40 -10.87 -16.39 1.68
C LEU A 40 -11.84 -17.25 0.87
N HIS A 41 -12.07 -18.51 1.26
CA HIS A 41 -13.09 -19.36 0.61
C HIS A 41 -14.51 -18.82 0.78
N LYS A 42 -14.81 -18.15 1.91
CA LYS A 42 -16.12 -17.57 2.17
C LYS A 42 -16.31 -16.24 1.44
N THR A 43 -15.26 -15.45 1.32
CA THR A 43 -15.30 -14.07 0.81
C THR A 43 -15.16 -13.99 -0.71
N TYR A 44 -14.35 -14.86 -1.32
CA TYR A 44 -13.97 -14.75 -2.73
C TYR A 44 -14.29 -16.01 -3.53
N THR A 45 -14.72 -15.84 -4.78
CA THR A 45 -14.86 -16.94 -5.74
C THR A 45 -13.67 -17.05 -6.69
N MET A 46 -12.85 -15.99 -6.80
CA MET A 46 -11.62 -16.00 -7.56
C MET A 46 -10.57 -16.97 -6.99
N ASN A 47 -9.62 -17.38 -7.83
CA ASN A 47 -8.44 -18.11 -7.37
C ASN A 47 -7.57 -17.21 -6.49
N TRP A 48 -6.91 -17.79 -5.50
CA TRP A 48 -5.94 -17.10 -4.65
C TRP A 48 -4.94 -18.10 -4.09
N LYS A 49 -3.80 -17.60 -3.60
CA LYS A 49 -2.83 -18.39 -2.83
C LYS A 49 -2.31 -17.57 -1.67
N ILE A 50 -2.15 -18.20 -0.51
CA ILE A 50 -1.42 -17.62 0.62
C ILE A 50 0.08 -17.79 0.32
N ASP A 51 0.77 -16.69 0.04
CA ASP A 51 2.18 -16.65 -0.30
C ASP A 51 3.05 -16.75 0.96
N SER A 52 2.75 -15.93 1.98
CA SER A 52 3.42 -15.95 3.28
C SER A 52 2.45 -15.73 4.45
N VAL A 53 2.89 -16.13 5.64
CA VAL A 53 2.26 -15.75 6.91
C VAL A 53 3.39 -15.26 7.82
N ASP A 54 3.39 -13.96 8.05
CA ASP A 54 4.44 -13.24 8.77
C ASP A 54 3.92 -12.79 10.14
N TYR A 55 4.83 -12.64 11.10
CA TYR A 55 4.51 -12.16 12.43
C TYR A 55 5.00 -10.72 12.59
N ASP A 56 4.06 -9.81 12.80
CA ASP A 56 4.34 -8.42 13.12
C ASP A 56 4.56 -8.30 14.63
N LEU A 57 5.83 -8.39 15.05
CA LEU A 57 6.24 -8.25 16.45
C LEU A 57 5.81 -6.92 17.07
N LYS A 58 5.72 -5.85 16.28
CA LYS A 58 5.37 -4.52 16.79
C LYS A 58 3.91 -4.48 17.24
N ASN A 59 3.04 -5.17 16.49
CA ASN A 59 1.61 -5.20 16.73
C ASN A 59 1.14 -6.52 17.37
N ASP A 60 2.06 -7.42 17.69
CA ASP A 60 1.82 -8.75 18.26
C ASP A 60 0.72 -9.52 17.49
N LYS A 61 0.82 -9.56 16.16
CA LYS A 61 -0.19 -10.19 15.30
C LYS A 61 0.41 -10.90 14.09
N PHE A 62 -0.33 -11.88 13.57
CA PHE A 62 -0.01 -12.50 12.29
C PHE A 62 -0.68 -11.73 11.15
N ILE A 63 0.01 -11.67 10.01
CA ILE A 63 -0.49 -11.08 8.77
C ILE A 63 -0.19 -12.07 7.65
N ALA A 64 -1.17 -12.38 6.81
CA ALA A 64 -0.99 -13.22 5.63
C ALA A 64 -0.83 -12.35 4.39
N ASN A 65 0.20 -12.60 3.59
CA ASN A 65 0.28 -12.09 2.22
C ASN A 65 -0.39 -13.08 1.29
N VAL A 66 -1.35 -12.60 0.51
CA VAL A 66 -2.17 -13.38 -0.41
C VAL A 66 -2.00 -12.81 -1.81
N ILE A 67 -1.90 -13.69 -2.80
CA ILE A 67 -1.84 -13.33 -4.22
C ILE A 67 -3.12 -13.82 -4.88
N SER A 68 -3.87 -12.90 -5.50
CA SER A 68 -5.07 -13.23 -6.26
C SER A 68 -4.75 -13.91 -7.59
N GLY A 69 -5.74 -14.50 -8.24
CA GLY A 69 -5.62 -15.13 -9.56
C GLY A 69 -5.21 -14.15 -10.66
N LEU A 70 -5.38 -12.84 -10.43
CA LEU A 70 -4.93 -11.76 -11.31
C LEU A 70 -3.50 -11.29 -10.99
N GLY A 71 -2.86 -11.86 -9.97
CA GLY A 71 -1.50 -11.50 -9.55
C GLY A 71 -1.42 -10.31 -8.59
N ILE A 72 -2.55 -9.81 -8.09
CA ILE A 72 -2.58 -8.71 -7.11
C ILE A 72 -2.19 -9.26 -5.74
N SER A 73 -1.20 -8.64 -5.09
CA SER A 73 -0.80 -8.96 -3.73
C SER A 73 -1.57 -8.10 -2.74
N PHE A 74 -2.17 -8.75 -1.74
CA PHE A 74 -2.96 -8.10 -0.69
C PHE A 74 -2.73 -8.80 0.65
N LEU A 75 -3.05 -8.11 1.73
CA LEU A 75 -2.86 -8.56 3.10
C LEU A 75 -4.18 -9.01 3.70
N VAL A 76 -4.14 -10.05 4.51
CA VAL A 76 -5.24 -10.50 5.37
C VAL A 76 -4.75 -10.51 6.81
N GLU A 77 -5.51 -9.88 7.71
CA GLU A 77 -5.19 -9.80 9.13
C GLU A 77 -6.46 -9.80 10.00
N GLU A 78 -6.29 -10.05 11.29
CA GLU A 78 -7.35 -9.88 12.28
C GLU A 78 -7.44 -8.41 12.72
N ASP A 79 -8.66 -7.89 12.76
CA ASP A 79 -8.96 -6.56 13.28
C ASP A 79 -8.89 -6.52 14.82
N TYR A 80 -9.11 -5.34 15.40
CA TYR A 80 -9.12 -5.16 16.86
C TYR A 80 -10.17 -6.04 17.58
N TYR A 81 -11.23 -6.45 16.88
CA TYR A 81 -12.30 -7.30 17.40
C TYR A 81 -12.08 -8.79 17.08
N GLY A 82 -10.94 -9.17 16.49
CA GLY A 82 -10.62 -10.54 16.08
C GLY A 82 -11.36 -11.00 14.82
N GLN A 83 -11.89 -10.09 14.01
CA GLN A 83 -12.51 -10.40 12.72
C GLN A 83 -11.47 -10.35 11.61
N MET A 84 -11.52 -11.32 10.71
CA MET A 84 -10.67 -11.30 9.52
C MET A 84 -11.08 -10.16 8.58
N MET A 85 -10.09 -9.38 8.17
CA MET A 85 -10.22 -8.34 7.15
C MET A 85 -9.08 -8.45 6.15
N ASP A 86 -9.28 -7.85 4.98
CA ASP A 86 -8.26 -7.75 3.96
C ASP A 86 -8.22 -6.37 3.31
N ASP A 87 -7.17 -6.11 2.54
CA ASP A 87 -7.01 -4.88 1.77
C ASP A 87 -7.01 -5.10 0.25
N TYR A 88 -7.72 -6.14 -0.25
CA TYR A 88 -7.73 -6.51 -1.66
C TYR A 88 -8.17 -5.36 -2.58
N ALA A 89 -9.33 -4.75 -2.31
CA ALA A 89 -9.82 -3.62 -3.11
C ALA A 89 -8.84 -2.44 -3.13
N SER A 90 -8.27 -2.11 -1.97
CA SER A 90 -7.23 -1.08 -1.86
C SER A 90 -5.96 -1.46 -2.64
N SER A 91 -5.58 -2.73 -2.65
CA SER A 91 -4.45 -3.25 -3.44
C SER A 91 -4.69 -3.08 -4.93
N VAL A 92 -5.88 -3.43 -5.42
CA VAL A 92 -6.27 -3.23 -6.83
C VAL A 92 -6.17 -1.75 -7.21
N TRP A 93 -6.70 -0.84 -6.40
CA TRP A 93 -6.62 0.60 -6.69
C TRP A 93 -5.21 1.16 -6.62
N ARG A 94 -4.39 0.70 -5.66
CA ARG A 94 -2.97 1.09 -5.58
C ARG A 94 -2.23 0.68 -6.83
N ASP A 95 -2.43 -0.55 -7.30
CA ASP A 95 -1.77 -1.06 -8.51
C ASP A 95 -2.25 -0.31 -9.76
N GLU A 96 -3.56 -0.09 -9.92
CA GLU A 96 -4.12 0.72 -11.03
C GLU A 96 -3.46 2.12 -11.09
N LEU A 97 -3.51 2.85 -9.97
CA LEU A 97 -2.97 4.20 -9.88
C LEU A 97 -1.46 4.21 -10.10
N LYS A 98 -0.74 3.28 -9.48
CA LYS A 98 0.72 3.21 -9.56
C LYS A 98 1.16 2.95 -11.00
N GLU A 99 0.54 2.00 -11.68
CA GLU A 99 0.85 1.71 -13.09
C GLU A 99 0.57 2.94 -13.96
N ALA A 100 -0.65 3.49 -13.87
CA ALA A 100 -1.09 4.58 -14.74
C ALA A 100 -0.26 5.87 -14.53
N VAL A 101 0.02 6.24 -13.27
CA VAL A 101 0.82 7.42 -12.93
C VAL A 101 2.29 7.21 -13.29
N THR A 102 2.84 6.00 -13.14
CA THR A 102 4.22 5.70 -13.56
C THR A 102 4.36 5.89 -15.07
N GLN A 103 3.42 5.34 -15.85
CA GLN A 103 3.41 5.49 -17.30
C GLN A 103 3.30 6.96 -17.73
N LYS A 104 2.37 7.72 -17.12
CA LYS A 104 2.21 9.15 -17.44
C LYS A 104 3.46 9.95 -17.04
N THR A 105 4.03 9.70 -15.87
CA THR A 105 5.25 10.39 -15.43
C THR A 105 6.37 10.17 -16.41
N LYS A 106 6.63 8.92 -16.81
CA LYS A 106 7.65 8.57 -17.81
C LYS A 106 7.40 9.24 -19.17
N GLN A 107 6.15 9.34 -19.60
CA GLN A 107 5.78 10.05 -20.83
C GLN A 107 6.15 11.53 -20.76
N VAL A 108 5.94 12.19 -19.62
CA VAL A 108 6.15 13.63 -19.44
C VAL A 108 7.62 13.96 -19.20
N THR A 109 8.30 13.21 -18.34
CA THR A 109 9.69 13.50 -17.93
C THR A 109 10.72 12.81 -18.81
N GLY A 110 10.33 11.81 -19.62
CA GLY A 110 11.24 10.95 -20.37
C GLY A 110 12.10 10.04 -19.50
N SER A 111 11.86 10.00 -18.19
CA SER A 111 12.67 9.28 -17.20
C SER A 111 11.81 8.36 -16.34
N ASP A 112 12.39 7.25 -15.89
CA ASP A 112 11.72 6.40 -14.91
C ASP A 112 11.60 7.16 -13.57
N ALA A 113 10.46 6.98 -12.91
CA ALA A 113 10.15 7.57 -11.62
C ALA A 113 9.66 6.49 -10.65
N GLU A 114 10.00 6.63 -9.37
CA GLU A 114 9.41 5.83 -8.31
C GLU A 114 8.07 6.46 -7.93
N VAL A 115 6.98 5.78 -8.25
CA VAL A 115 5.62 6.17 -7.84
C VAL A 115 5.20 5.31 -6.65
N ILE A 116 4.89 5.97 -5.54
CA ILE A 116 4.32 5.36 -4.34
C ILE A 116 2.87 5.81 -4.26
N VAL A 117 1.96 4.85 -4.18
CA VAL A 117 0.54 5.12 -3.98
C VAL A 117 0.11 4.50 -2.66
N ASN A 118 -0.55 5.30 -1.83
CA ASN A 118 -1.26 4.79 -0.67
C ASN A 118 -2.76 5.02 -0.88
N VAL A 119 -3.54 3.99 -0.60
CA VAL A 119 -5.00 4.06 -0.50
C VAL A 119 -5.32 3.34 0.79
N SER A 120 -5.71 4.09 1.84
CA SER A 120 -6.08 3.50 3.12
C SER A 120 -7.31 2.59 2.94
N SER A 121 -7.38 1.53 3.74
CA SER A 121 -8.53 0.62 3.75
C SER A 121 -9.78 1.37 4.21
N MET A 122 -10.88 1.26 3.45
CA MET A 122 -12.19 1.87 3.80
C MET A 122 -12.90 1.17 4.98
N GLY A 123 -12.18 0.42 5.82
CA GLY A 123 -12.81 -0.40 6.85
C GLY A 123 -13.87 -1.33 6.24
N GLN A 124 -15.08 -1.37 6.82
CA GLN A 124 -16.15 -2.25 6.36
C GLN A 124 -16.64 -1.97 4.93
N ASP A 125 -16.50 -0.74 4.42
CA ASP A 125 -16.98 -0.39 3.08
C ASP A 125 -16.13 -1.04 1.97
N ALA A 126 -14.86 -1.36 2.26
CA ALA A 126 -13.96 -2.07 1.34
C ALA A 126 -14.41 -3.52 1.09
N LEU A 127 -15.03 -4.15 2.10
CA LEU A 127 -15.51 -5.54 2.04
C LEU A 127 -16.71 -5.72 1.09
N THR A 128 -17.28 -4.62 0.56
CA THR A 128 -18.39 -4.68 -0.40
C THR A 128 -17.92 -5.12 -1.80
N TYR A 129 -16.63 -4.95 -2.10
CA TYR A 129 -16.06 -5.20 -3.41
C TYR A 129 -15.22 -6.49 -3.37
N HIS A 130 -15.91 -7.63 -3.52
CA HIS A 130 -15.31 -8.96 -3.53
C HIS A 130 -14.54 -9.21 -4.85
N ASP A 131 -15.08 -10.05 -5.74
CA ASP A 131 -14.42 -10.44 -6.99
C ASP A 131 -14.39 -9.32 -8.04
N GLU A 132 -15.28 -8.33 -7.92
CA GLU A 132 -15.41 -7.21 -8.86
C GLU A 132 -15.11 -5.87 -8.17
N VAL A 133 -13.85 -5.44 -8.27
CA VAL A 133 -13.41 -4.14 -7.77
C VAL A 133 -13.55 -3.10 -8.88
N PRO A 134 -14.35 -2.02 -8.71
CA PRO A 134 -14.47 -0.96 -9.71
C PRO A 134 -13.15 -0.20 -9.85
N SER A 135 -12.95 0.52 -10.95
CA SER A 135 -11.74 1.36 -11.10
C SER A 135 -11.72 2.48 -10.05
N TYR A 136 -10.52 2.94 -9.66
CA TYR A 136 -10.37 3.98 -8.65
C TYR A 136 -11.17 5.25 -8.99
N SER A 137 -11.18 5.65 -10.26
CA SER A 137 -11.93 6.83 -10.75
C SER A 137 -13.45 6.76 -10.54
N MET A 138 -14.03 5.57 -10.32
CA MET A 138 -15.45 5.40 -10.03
C MET A 138 -15.77 5.61 -8.54
N VAL A 139 -14.78 5.45 -7.67
CA VAL A 139 -14.92 5.52 -6.20
C VAL A 139 -14.10 6.66 -5.57
N SER A 140 -13.31 7.38 -6.37
CA SER A 140 -12.31 8.37 -5.96
C SER A 140 -12.83 9.41 -4.97
N GLN A 141 -14.05 9.90 -5.16
CA GLN A 141 -14.65 10.90 -4.28
C GLN A 141 -14.85 10.42 -2.84
N LYS A 142 -15.09 9.12 -2.63
CA LYS A 142 -15.20 8.55 -1.28
C LYS A 142 -13.83 8.35 -0.63
N LEU A 143 -12.79 8.24 -1.44
CA LEU A 143 -11.42 7.93 -1.05
C LEU A 143 -10.50 9.15 -1.02
N SER A 144 -11.00 10.34 -1.35
CA SER A 144 -10.16 11.50 -1.65
C SER A 144 -9.29 11.96 -0.48
N SER A 145 -9.73 11.73 0.76
CA SER A 145 -8.95 12.02 1.98
C SER A 145 -8.02 10.88 2.39
N GLU A 146 -8.24 9.68 1.84
CA GLU A 146 -7.59 8.43 2.23
C GLU A 146 -6.54 7.97 1.21
N ALA A 147 -6.34 8.75 0.14
CA ALA A 147 -5.44 8.42 -0.94
C ALA A 147 -4.34 9.46 -1.12
N SER A 148 -3.14 8.97 -1.42
CA SER A 148 -1.98 9.80 -1.77
C SER A 148 -1.18 9.16 -2.90
N ILE A 149 -0.64 10.02 -3.76
CA ILE A 149 0.25 9.69 -4.85
C ILE A 149 1.54 10.49 -4.63
N CYS A 150 2.65 9.80 -4.45
CA CYS A 150 3.97 10.41 -4.34
C CYS A 150 4.81 10.00 -5.55
N ILE A 151 5.26 10.99 -6.31
CA ILE A 151 6.08 10.84 -7.50
C ILE A 151 7.48 11.31 -7.16
N LYS A 152 8.40 10.36 -7.01
CA LYS A 152 9.83 10.62 -6.89
C LYS A 152 10.47 10.46 -8.26
N GLY A 153 10.65 11.57 -8.95
CA GLY A 153 11.06 11.58 -10.35
C GLY A 153 12.30 12.43 -10.60
N ASN A 154 13.03 12.10 -11.66
CA ASN A 154 14.08 12.96 -12.20
C ASN A 154 13.46 14.02 -13.11
N PHE A 155 12.84 15.03 -12.50
CA PHE A 155 12.29 16.19 -13.20
C PHE A 155 13.39 17.04 -13.85
N SER A 156 13.05 17.78 -14.90
CA SER A 156 13.95 18.71 -15.57
C SER A 156 14.30 19.89 -14.66
N ALA A 157 15.59 20.23 -14.57
CA ALA A 157 16.06 21.40 -13.81
C ALA A 157 15.38 22.72 -14.23
N THR A 158 15.00 22.84 -15.51
CA THR A 158 14.41 24.08 -16.07
C THR A 158 12.90 23.97 -16.29
N HIS A 159 12.36 22.78 -16.51
CA HIS A 159 10.96 22.58 -16.91
C HIS A 159 10.12 21.81 -15.89
N TYR A 160 10.65 21.49 -14.70
CA TYR A 160 9.93 20.70 -13.69
C TYR A 160 8.53 21.20 -13.36
N LEU A 161 8.30 22.52 -13.29
CA LEU A 161 6.97 23.06 -13.01
C LEU A 161 5.97 22.72 -14.11
N GLN A 162 6.39 22.76 -15.37
CA GLN A 162 5.56 22.41 -16.51
C GLN A 162 5.26 20.90 -16.53
N GLU A 163 6.27 20.08 -16.25
CA GLU A 163 6.12 18.63 -16.13
C GLU A 163 5.13 18.25 -15.01
N MET A 164 5.27 18.86 -13.83
CA MET A 164 4.36 18.65 -12.71
C MET A 164 2.95 19.11 -13.03
N LEU A 165 2.80 20.28 -13.66
CA LEU A 165 1.50 20.80 -14.06
C LEU A 165 0.78 19.84 -15.01
N GLU A 166 1.49 19.30 -16.00
CA GLU A 166 0.93 18.34 -16.96
C GLU A 166 0.48 17.04 -16.29
N ILE A 167 1.34 16.45 -15.44
CA ILE A 167 0.99 15.22 -14.70
C ILE A 167 -0.24 15.47 -13.81
N LYS A 168 -0.25 16.59 -13.08
CA LYS A 168 -1.36 16.97 -12.20
C LYS A 168 -2.64 17.23 -12.99
N GLN A 169 -2.58 17.91 -14.14
CA GLN A 169 -3.75 18.12 -15.01
C GLN A 169 -4.34 16.78 -15.47
N TRP A 170 -3.49 15.84 -15.90
CA TRP A 170 -3.92 14.50 -16.27
C TRP A 170 -4.56 13.72 -15.11
N ILE A 171 -4.01 13.80 -13.90
CA ILE A 171 -4.61 13.20 -12.69
C ILE A 171 -6.03 13.72 -12.46
N VAL A 172 -6.24 15.04 -12.59
CA VAL A 172 -7.56 15.68 -12.46
C VAL A 172 -8.51 15.22 -13.57
N GLU A 173 -8.05 15.12 -14.81
CA GLU A 173 -8.84 14.63 -15.95
C GLU A 173 -9.27 13.17 -15.76
N LYS A 174 -8.40 12.33 -15.21
CA LYS A 174 -8.69 10.93 -14.89
C LYS A 174 -9.57 10.74 -13.66
N LYS A 175 -9.90 11.82 -12.95
CA LYS A 175 -10.64 11.78 -11.67
C LYS A 175 -9.91 10.94 -10.63
N TYR A 176 -8.59 10.97 -10.63
CA TYR A 176 -7.78 10.35 -9.60
C TYR A 176 -7.67 11.31 -8.41
N ASP A 177 -8.80 11.53 -7.73
CA ASP A 177 -8.89 12.41 -6.56
C ASP A 177 -8.04 11.80 -5.42
N ALA A 178 -6.78 12.23 -5.29
CA ALA A 178 -5.83 11.80 -4.27
C ALA A 178 -4.79 12.91 -4.06
N SER A 179 -4.28 13.08 -2.84
CA SER A 179 -3.25 14.09 -2.57
C SER A 179 -1.99 13.79 -3.39
N LEU A 180 -1.30 14.83 -3.86
CA LEU A 180 -0.21 14.68 -4.81
C LEU A 180 1.08 15.28 -4.27
N THR A 181 2.12 14.46 -4.20
CA THR A 181 3.47 14.88 -3.81
C THR A 181 4.43 14.69 -4.98
N PHE A 182 5.22 15.71 -5.29
CA PHE A 182 6.34 15.63 -6.22
C PHE A 182 7.64 15.80 -5.45
N LYS A 183 8.60 14.89 -5.66
CA LYS A 183 9.93 14.94 -5.03
C LYS A 183 11.03 14.68 -6.05
N SER A 184 12.10 15.49 -6.02
CA SER A 184 13.40 15.17 -6.63
C SER A 184 14.51 15.57 -5.69
N GLU A 185 15.34 14.59 -5.31
CA GLU A 185 16.48 14.83 -4.43
C GLU A 185 17.59 15.59 -5.15
N LYS A 186 17.81 15.28 -6.44
CA LYS A 186 18.83 15.93 -7.27
C LYS A 186 18.58 17.42 -7.44
N GLU A 187 17.33 17.77 -7.76
CA GLU A 187 16.95 19.16 -8.08
C GLU A 187 16.37 19.91 -6.86
N LYS A 188 16.40 19.30 -5.66
CA LYS A 188 15.82 19.84 -4.41
C LYS A 188 14.37 20.32 -4.60
N ILE A 189 13.58 19.48 -5.26
CA ILE A 189 12.18 19.73 -5.54
C ILE A 189 11.36 19.01 -4.48
N TYR A 190 10.44 19.75 -3.87
CA TYR A 190 9.41 19.18 -3.01
C TYR A 190 8.14 20.00 -3.07
N PHE A 191 7.06 19.37 -3.53
CA PHE A 191 5.74 19.96 -3.58
C PHE A 191 4.74 18.99 -2.98
N ALA A 192 3.86 19.48 -2.12
CA ALA A 192 2.77 18.70 -1.54
C ALA A 192 1.46 19.42 -1.75
N ILE A 193 0.57 18.81 -2.53
CA ILE A 193 -0.71 19.39 -2.96
C ILE A 193 -1.84 18.56 -2.35
N PRO A 194 -2.64 19.15 -1.44
CA PRO A 194 -3.85 18.52 -0.91
C PRO A 194 -4.88 18.21 -2.01
N THR A 195 -5.70 17.18 -1.81
CA THR A 195 -6.67 16.73 -2.83
C THR A 195 -7.66 17.84 -3.21
N GLU A 196 -8.12 18.62 -2.24
CA GLU A 196 -9.06 19.74 -2.39
C GLU A 196 -8.52 20.90 -3.25
N ASP A 197 -7.21 20.95 -3.41
CA ASP A 197 -6.49 22.04 -4.08
C ASP A 197 -6.07 21.70 -5.51
N LEU A 198 -6.05 20.43 -5.90
CA LEU A 198 -5.67 19.98 -7.25
C LEU A 198 -6.42 20.72 -8.36
N LYS A 199 -7.72 20.95 -8.16
CA LYS A 199 -8.58 21.62 -9.14
C LYS A 199 -8.35 23.14 -9.21
N LYS A 200 -7.76 23.74 -8.17
CA LYS A 200 -7.47 25.18 -8.07
C LYS A 200 -6.23 25.55 -8.89
N ILE A 201 -5.27 24.64 -9.02
CA ILE A 201 -4.02 24.84 -9.77
C ILE A 201 -4.30 24.80 -11.27
N LYS A 202 -4.20 25.94 -11.96
CA LYS A 202 -4.44 26.07 -13.41
C LYS A 202 -3.16 26.36 -14.19
N SER A 203 -2.21 27.08 -13.61
CA SER A 203 -0.92 27.41 -14.22
C SER A 203 0.27 26.97 -13.36
N VAL A 204 1.49 27.18 -13.86
CA VAL A 204 2.72 26.83 -13.13
C VAL A 204 2.92 27.73 -11.90
N GLU A 205 2.45 28.97 -11.95
CA GLU A 205 2.54 29.93 -10.84
C GLU A 205 1.71 29.46 -9.63
N ASP A 206 0.59 28.78 -9.89
CA ASP A 206 -0.29 28.24 -8.86
C ASP A 206 0.34 27.09 -8.06
N LEU A 207 1.45 26.50 -8.54
CA LEU A 207 2.19 25.47 -7.82
C LEU A 207 3.04 26.05 -6.68
N ASN A 208 3.46 27.31 -6.77
CA ASN A 208 4.43 27.91 -5.84
C ASN A 208 4.03 27.84 -4.36
N PRO A 209 2.76 28.05 -3.96
CA PRO A 209 2.34 27.94 -2.56
C PRO A 209 2.53 26.55 -1.96
N TYR A 210 2.60 25.51 -2.79
CA TYR A 210 2.74 24.12 -2.38
C TYR A 210 4.21 23.67 -2.31
N ARG A 211 5.16 24.55 -2.67
CA ARG A 211 6.58 24.27 -2.57
C ARG A 211 6.99 24.24 -1.11
N LEU A 212 7.60 23.13 -0.71
CA LEU A 212 8.14 22.95 0.62
C LEU A 212 9.66 23.17 0.59
N GLN A 213 10.17 23.90 1.58
CA GLN A 213 11.62 24.02 1.77
C GLN A 213 12.14 22.69 2.30
N ILE A 214 13.14 22.13 1.61
CA ILE A 214 13.97 21.05 2.15
C ILE A 214 15.26 21.72 2.58
N ASP A 215 15.51 21.74 3.89
CA ASP A 215 16.80 22.14 4.48
C ASP A 215 17.90 21.13 4.14
#